data_AF-A0A7R8CHK2-F1
#
_entry.id   AF-A0A7R8CHK2-F1
#
_cell.length_a   1.000
_cell.length_b   1.000
_cell.length_c   1.000
_cell.angle_alpha   90.00
_cell.angle_beta   90.00
_cell.angle_gamma   90.00
#
_symmetry.space_group_name_H-M   'P 1'
#
loop_
_entity.id
_entity.type
_entity.pdbx_description
1 polymer ?
#
loop_
_entity_poly.entity_id
_entity_poly.type
_entity_poly.pdbx_seq_one_letter_code
_entity_poly.pdbx_strand_id
1 'polypeptide(L)'
;MDLYSSCTTVDNAGFPWCATSVYSTGHANNYGACSSGCPVGGQTVTPSTCATLQGEACIFPFGYNDVSYSSCTTVGDTQFWCATSLYSGTNEALNYGYCNSVCQQGTTVPSSSCRTLGVSCTNVDNGGVDWCATSKDSTGHALGWGNCDSSSAC
;
A
#
# COMPACT_ATOMS: atom_id res chain seq x y z
N MET A 1 8.49 -16.50 12.93
CA MET A 1 7.29 -15.65 12.97
C MET A 1 7.57 -14.52 12.01
N ASP A 2 6.88 -14.52 10.88
CA ASP A 2 7.04 -13.48 9.88
C ASP A 2 6.09 -12.33 10.22
N LEU A 3 6.65 -11.12 10.36
CA LEU A 3 5.90 -9.92 10.70
C LEU A 3 5.50 -9.21 9.39
N TYR A 4 4.20 -9.06 9.17
CA TYR A 4 3.66 -8.41 7.99
C TYR A 4 3.15 -7.01 8.35
N SER A 5 3.72 -5.98 7.72
CA SER A 5 3.25 -4.58 7.82
C SER A 5 2.30 -4.18 6.69
N SER A 6 1.87 -5.16 5.88
CA SER A 6 1.03 -5.00 4.69
C SER A 6 0.21 -6.28 4.46
N CYS A 7 -0.67 -6.28 3.46
CA CYS A 7 -1.48 -7.44 3.13
C CYS A 7 -0.59 -8.62 2.74
N THR A 8 -1.05 -9.85 2.85
CA THR A 8 -0.30 -11.02 2.40
C THR A 8 -1.24 -11.95 1.66
N THR A 9 -0.70 -12.77 0.76
CA THR A 9 -1.45 -13.86 0.12
C THR A 9 -1.12 -15.22 0.74
N VAL A 10 -0.20 -15.23 1.72
CA VAL A 10 0.21 -16.44 2.43
C VAL A 10 -1.01 -17.12 3.02
N ASP A 11 -1.12 -18.42 2.79
CA ASP A 11 -2.19 -19.30 3.28
C ASP A 11 -3.63 -18.88 2.90
N ASN A 12 -3.81 -17.98 1.93
CA ASN A 12 -5.14 -17.51 1.49
C ASN A 12 -5.35 -17.65 -0.02
N ALA A 13 -4.80 -18.70 -0.63
CA ALA A 13 -5.03 -19.07 -2.03
C ALA A 13 -4.82 -17.93 -3.05
N GLY A 14 -3.89 -17.01 -2.77
CA GLY A 14 -3.60 -15.87 -3.65
C GLY A 14 -4.48 -14.63 -3.43
N PHE A 15 -5.48 -14.68 -2.52
CA PHE A 15 -6.27 -13.52 -2.15
C PHE A 15 -5.55 -12.69 -1.09
N PRO A 16 -5.31 -11.38 -1.31
CA PRO A 16 -4.59 -10.56 -0.37
C PRO A 16 -5.45 -10.29 0.87
N TRP A 17 -4.89 -10.51 2.05
CA TRP A 17 -5.56 -10.29 3.33
C TRP A 17 -4.62 -9.66 4.35
N CYS A 18 -5.17 -8.98 5.36
CA CYS A 18 -4.40 -8.50 6.50
C CYS A 18 -5.09 -8.84 7.83
N ALA A 19 -4.30 -8.98 8.89
CA ALA A 19 -4.84 -9.14 10.23
C ALA A 19 -5.53 -7.83 10.67
N THR A 20 -6.75 -7.93 11.18
CA THR A 20 -7.49 -6.80 11.79
C THR A 20 -7.41 -6.84 13.31
N SER A 21 -6.98 -7.97 13.89
CA SER A 21 -6.55 -8.08 15.27
C SER A 21 -5.57 -9.25 15.42
N VAL A 22 -4.77 -9.24 16.48
CA VAL A 22 -3.81 -10.31 16.79
C VAL A 22 -4.02 -10.82 18.22
N TYR A 23 -3.71 -12.09 18.45
CA TYR A 23 -3.54 -12.62 19.80
C TYR A 23 -2.31 -12.01 20.47
N SER A 24 -2.19 -12.18 21.79
CA SER A 24 -0.98 -11.81 22.54
C SER A 24 0.28 -12.53 22.04
N THR A 25 0.11 -13.65 21.33
CA THR A 25 1.16 -14.43 20.68
C THR A 25 1.59 -13.86 19.32
N GLY A 26 0.92 -12.83 18.79
CA GLY A 26 1.23 -12.22 17.50
C GLY A 26 0.59 -12.92 16.29
N HIS A 27 -0.15 -14.01 16.51
CA HIS A 27 -0.94 -14.64 15.45
C HIS A 27 -2.19 -13.83 15.13
N ALA A 28 -2.58 -13.79 13.85
CA ALA A 28 -3.83 -13.17 13.43
C ALA A 28 -5.00 -13.82 14.17
N ASN A 29 -5.79 -12.99 14.85
CA ASN A 29 -7.02 -13.40 15.54
C ASN A 29 -8.24 -13.13 14.64
N ASN A 30 -8.30 -11.94 14.05
CA ASN A 30 -9.25 -11.59 12.99
C ASN A 30 -8.49 -11.10 11.75
N TYR A 31 -9.13 -11.20 10.58
CA TYR A 31 -8.56 -10.81 9.30
C TYR A 31 -9.61 -10.25 8.34
N GLY A 32 -9.16 -9.55 7.31
CA GLY A 32 -10.00 -8.99 6.25
C GLY A 32 -9.31 -9.04 4.90
N ALA A 33 -10.12 -9.05 3.83
CA ALA A 33 -9.62 -8.97 2.46
C ALA A 33 -9.11 -7.56 2.17
N CYS A 34 -7.98 -7.48 1.49
CA CYS A 34 -7.40 -6.20 1.10
C CYS A 34 -7.98 -5.70 -0.22
N SER A 35 -8.21 -4.40 -0.29
CA SER A 35 -8.53 -3.71 -1.55
C SER A 35 -7.38 -3.83 -2.55
N SER A 36 -7.69 -3.74 -3.84
CA SER A 36 -6.71 -3.85 -4.94
C SER A 36 -5.64 -2.75 -4.94
N GLY A 37 -5.82 -1.69 -4.15
CA GLY A 37 -4.83 -0.64 -3.92
C GLY A 37 -3.91 -0.87 -2.71
N CYS A 38 -4.08 -1.96 -1.96
CA CYS A 38 -3.25 -2.26 -0.80
C CYS A 38 -1.95 -3.00 -1.20
N PRO A 39 -0.79 -2.62 -0.64
CA PRO A 39 0.45 -3.35 -0.86
C PRO A 39 0.36 -4.78 -0.26
N VAL A 40 0.89 -5.77 -0.98
CA VAL A 40 0.93 -7.17 -0.56
C VAL A 40 2.38 -7.59 -0.24
N GLY A 41 2.70 -7.72 1.05
CA GLY A 41 3.91 -8.34 1.56
C GLY A 41 3.95 -9.84 1.28
N GLY A 42 5.02 -10.27 0.61
CA GLY A 42 5.24 -11.67 0.22
C GLY A 42 5.01 -11.96 -1.26
N GLN A 43 4.39 -11.03 -2.00
CA GLN A 43 4.59 -10.99 -3.45
C GLN A 43 5.93 -10.29 -3.67
N THR A 44 6.77 -10.83 -4.56
CA THR A 44 7.54 -9.94 -5.44
C THR A 44 6.51 -9.14 -6.22
N VAL A 45 5.97 -8.10 -5.60
CA VAL A 45 5.59 -6.91 -6.33
C VAL A 45 6.87 -6.60 -7.08
N THR A 46 6.94 -6.93 -8.37
CA THR A 46 7.64 -6.02 -9.27
C THR A 46 6.92 -4.74 -8.95
N PRO A 47 7.54 -3.85 -8.18
CA PRO A 47 6.73 -2.83 -7.64
C PRO A 47 6.29 -2.06 -8.87
N SER A 48 5.06 -1.58 -8.85
CA SER A 48 4.81 -0.21 -9.28
C SER A 48 5.71 0.70 -8.42
N THR A 49 7.02 0.50 -8.54
CA THR A 49 8.07 1.21 -7.85
C THR A 49 8.19 2.46 -8.67
N CYS A 50 8.40 3.54 -7.95
CA CYS A 50 9.02 4.67 -8.58
C CYS A 50 10.25 4.19 -9.38
N ALA A 51 10.14 4.28 -10.70
CA ALA A 51 11.10 3.81 -11.67
C ALA A 51 11.19 4.87 -12.77
N THR A 52 12.26 4.80 -13.54
CA THR A 52 12.43 5.71 -14.66
C THR A 52 11.46 5.37 -15.79
N LEU A 53 11.27 6.28 -16.74
CA LEU A 53 10.51 6.05 -17.97
C LEU A 53 11.07 4.90 -18.81
N GLN A 54 12.33 4.52 -18.58
CA GLN A 54 13.00 3.39 -19.21
C GLN A 54 12.91 2.10 -18.38
N GLY A 55 12.23 2.14 -17.24
CA GLY A 55 12.03 0.98 -16.36
C GLY A 55 13.18 0.71 -15.39
N GLU A 56 14.17 1.60 -15.30
CA GLU A 56 15.24 1.46 -14.29
C GLU A 56 14.72 1.80 -12.89
N ALA A 57 15.10 1.01 -11.90
CA ALA A 57 14.72 1.27 -10.52
C ALA A 57 15.42 2.52 -9.98
N CYS A 58 14.66 3.38 -9.30
CA CYS A 58 15.23 4.50 -8.57
C CYS A 58 15.92 4.02 -7.29
N ILE A 59 17.08 4.60 -6.98
CA ILE A 59 17.81 4.39 -5.73
C ILE A 59 17.49 5.52 -4.77
N PHE A 60 16.96 5.18 -3.60
CA PHE A 60 16.67 6.13 -2.52
C PHE A 60 17.30 5.67 -1.19
N PRO A 61 17.75 6.60 -0.33
CA PRO A 61 17.95 8.01 -0.65
C PRO A 61 19.17 8.22 -1.56
N PHE A 62 19.15 9.29 -2.36
CA PHE A 62 20.32 9.72 -3.14
C PHE A 62 20.64 11.19 -2.88
N GLY A 63 21.90 11.57 -3.00
CA GLY A 63 22.44 12.90 -2.84
C GLY A 63 22.59 13.60 -4.19
N TYR A 64 22.19 14.87 -4.24
CA TYR A 64 22.45 15.77 -5.36
C TYR A 64 22.54 17.21 -4.84
N ASN A 65 23.61 17.91 -5.21
CA ASN A 65 23.84 19.30 -4.80
C ASN A 65 23.76 19.47 -3.27
N ASP A 66 24.46 18.60 -2.54
CA ASP A 66 24.51 18.53 -1.07
C ASP A 66 23.18 18.27 -0.35
N VAL A 67 22.13 17.88 -1.07
CA VAL A 67 20.80 17.54 -0.52
C VAL A 67 20.49 16.07 -0.77
N SER A 68 19.91 15.40 0.23
CA SER A 68 19.46 14.01 0.14
C SER A 68 17.98 13.93 -0.21
N TYR A 69 17.63 13.13 -1.22
CA TYR A 69 16.29 12.96 -1.74
C TYR A 69 15.80 11.53 -1.54
N SER A 70 14.64 11.40 -0.91
CA SER A 70 13.92 10.12 -0.72
C SER A 70 12.79 9.92 -1.75
N SER A 71 12.69 10.81 -2.73
CA SER A 71 11.71 10.78 -3.82
C SER A 71 12.29 11.48 -5.06
N CYS A 72 11.61 11.37 -6.20
CA CYS A 72 12.05 12.09 -7.39
C CYS A 72 12.02 13.59 -7.16
N THR A 73 13.00 14.27 -7.75
CA THR A 73 13.16 15.71 -7.61
C THR A 73 13.16 16.36 -8.98
N THR A 74 12.77 17.63 -9.04
CA THR A 74 12.98 18.51 -10.20
C THR A 74 14.15 19.47 -9.95
N VAL A 75 14.91 19.29 -8.88
CA VAL A 75 16.09 20.14 -8.64
C VAL A 75 17.12 19.84 -9.73
N GLY A 76 17.52 20.87 -10.47
CA GLY A 76 18.46 20.74 -11.59
C GLY A 76 17.84 20.36 -12.94
N ASP A 77 16.51 20.12 -13.03
CA ASP A 77 15.81 19.80 -14.29
C ASP A 77 14.34 20.29 -14.27
N THR A 78 13.64 20.23 -15.39
CA THR A 78 12.19 20.46 -15.49
C THR A 78 11.36 19.20 -15.24
N GLN A 79 11.93 18.01 -15.46
CA GLN A 79 11.27 16.73 -15.24
C GLN A 79 11.70 16.09 -13.92
N PHE A 80 10.78 15.37 -13.28
CA PHE A 80 11.11 14.59 -12.09
C PHE A 80 12.13 13.51 -12.44
N TRP A 81 13.19 13.40 -11.66
CA TRP A 81 14.24 12.42 -11.86
C TRP A 81 14.71 11.81 -10.54
N CYS A 82 15.34 10.64 -10.64
CA CYS A 82 15.93 9.91 -9.52
C CYS A 82 17.30 9.32 -9.93
N ALA A 83 18.13 8.99 -8.95
CA ALA A 83 19.37 8.26 -9.20
C ALA A 83 19.10 6.81 -9.64
N THR A 84 19.82 6.33 -10.65
CA THR A 84 19.84 4.91 -11.06
C THR A 84 21.17 4.22 -10.72
N SER A 85 22.18 5.00 -10.32
CA SER A 85 23.43 4.50 -9.73
C SER A 85 24.05 5.56 -8.81
N LEU A 86 24.91 5.13 -7.90
CA LEU A 86 25.61 6.01 -6.94
C LEU A 86 27.12 5.90 -7.12
N TYR A 87 27.85 6.97 -6.78
CA TYR A 87 29.31 6.88 -6.64
C TYR A 87 29.68 5.91 -5.52
N SER A 88 30.70 5.09 -5.76
CA SER A 88 31.14 4.06 -4.82
C SER A 88 31.44 4.63 -3.43
N GLY A 89 30.74 4.11 -2.41
CA GLY A 89 30.93 4.51 -1.02
C GLY A 89 30.25 5.82 -0.63
N THR A 90 29.38 6.37 -1.48
CA THR A 90 28.62 7.59 -1.21
C THR A 90 27.14 7.39 -1.51
N ASN A 91 26.32 8.39 -1.15
CA ASN A 91 24.94 8.47 -1.62
C ASN A 91 24.80 9.37 -2.85
N GLU A 92 25.87 9.89 -3.41
CA GLU A 92 25.79 10.86 -4.51
C GLU A 92 25.42 10.18 -5.83
N ALA A 93 24.44 10.76 -6.53
CA ALA A 93 23.96 10.24 -7.80
C ALA A 93 25.08 10.25 -8.84
N LEU A 94 25.38 9.07 -9.39
CA LEU A 94 26.31 8.91 -10.51
C LEU A 94 25.56 8.94 -11.84
N ASN A 95 24.49 8.16 -11.96
CA ASN A 95 23.56 8.17 -13.09
C ASN A 95 22.15 8.49 -12.62
N TYR A 96 21.31 8.99 -13.52
CA TYR A 96 19.92 9.33 -13.24
C TYR A 96 19.00 8.96 -14.40
N GLY A 97 17.70 8.93 -14.13
CA GLY A 97 16.68 8.88 -15.18
C GLY A 97 15.38 9.56 -14.76
N TYR A 98 14.58 9.92 -15.76
CA TYR A 98 13.30 10.59 -15.55
C TYR A 98 12.27 9.65 -15.00
N CYS A 99 11.61 10.06 -13.94
CA CYS A 99 10.64 9.29 -13.21
C CYS A 99 9.32 9.15 -13.96
N ASN A 100 8.74 7.95 -13.90
CA ASN A 100 7.37 7.75 -14.34
C ASN A 100 6.37 8.41 -13.37
N SER A 101 5.10 8.49 -13.77
CA SER A 101 4.04 9.10 -12.96
C SER A 101 3.77 8.37 -11.64
N VAL A 102 4.25 7.14 -11.47
CA VAL A 102 4.13 6.39 -10.20
C VAL A 102 4.99 7.06 -9.12
N CYS A 103 6.14 7.62 -9.47
CA CYS A 103 6.97 8.41 -8.58
C CYS A 103 6.32 9.73 -8.13
N GLN A 104 5.49 10.31 -9.00
CA GLN A 104 4.77 11.56 -8.70
C GLN A 104 3.59 11.32 -7.77
N GLN A 105 3.08 10.09 -7.72
CA GLN A 105 2.14 9.64 -6.70
C GLN A 105 2.84 9.27 -5.38
N GLY A 106 3.92 9.98 -5.04
CA GLY A 106 4.54 10.00 -3.71
C GLY A 106 3.65 10.60 -2.62
N THR A 107 2.36 10.82 -2.88
CA THR A 107 1.37 10.70 -1.81
C THR A 107 1.36 9.25 -1.40
N THR A 108 1.88 8.99 -0.20
CA THR A 108 1.33 7.97 0.70
C THR A 108 -0.06 7.61 0.20
N VAL A 109 -0.28 6.38 -0.28
CA VAL A 109 -1.65 5.87 -0.34
C VAL A 109 -2.13 6.13 1.08
N PRO A 110 -3.06 7.09 1.30
CA PRO A 110 -3.41 7.41 2.65
C PRO A 110 -3.91 6.10 3.21
N SER A 111 -3.41 5.71 4.37
CA SER A 111 -3.78 4.45 5.04
C SER A 111 -5.31 4.26 5.16
N SER A 112 -6.11 5.29 4.85
CA SER A 112 -7.55 5.30 4.71
C SER A 112 -8.12 4.70 3.41
N SER A 113 -7.33 4.51 2.33
CA SER A 113 -7.78 3.86 1.08
C SER A 113 -7.55 2.35 1.08
N CYS A 114 -6.75 1.85 2.02
CA CYS A 114 -6.65 0.42 2.29
C CYS A 114 -7.74 0.04 3.29
N ARG A 115 -8.98 -0.05 2.80
CA ARG A 115 -10.16 -0.50 3.53
C ARG A 115 -10.67 -1.82 2.95
N THR A 116 -11.46 -2.54 3.73
CA THR A 116 -12.16 -3.75 3.25
C THR A 116 -13.19 -3.37 2.17
N LEU A 117 -13.69 -4.35 1.41
CA LEU A 117 -14.49 -4.11 0.20
C LEU A 117 -15.95 -3.62 0.44
N GLY A 118 -16.30 -3.21 1.66
CA GLY A 118 -17.67 -2.96 2.06
C GLY A 118 -18.10 -1.51 1.81
N VAL A 119 -18.68 -1.23 0.63
CA VAL A 119 -19.16 0.14 0.28
C VAL A 119 -20.67 0.32 0.42
N SER A 120 -21.42 -0.71 0.82
CA SER A 120 -22.88 -0.63 0.99
C SER A 120 -23.27 -0.73 2.45
N CYS A 121 -23.15 0.42 3.13
CA CYS A 121 -23.55 0.57 4.52
C CYS A 121 -25.07 0.45 4.71
N THR A 122 -25.45 -0.11 5.85
CA THR A 122 -26.82 -0.18 6.34
C THR A 122 -26.82 0.01 7.85
N ASN A 123 -27.93 0.48 8.41
CA ASN A 123 -28.14 0.55 9.87
C ASN A 123 -29.08 -0.55 10.37
N VAL A 124 -29.50 -1.46 9.46
CA VAL A 124 -30.37 -2.59 9.77
C VAL A 124 -29.75 -3.42 10.88
N ASP A 125 -30.53 -3.72 11.91
CA ASP A 125 -30.18 -4.57 13.05
C ASP A 125 -28.96 -4.12 13.89
N ASN A 126 -28.48 -2.88 13.73
CA ASN A 126 -27.31 -2.35 14.46
C ASN A 126 -27.61 -1.08 15.26
N GLY A 127 -28.84 -0.94 15.77
CA GLY A 127 -29.19 0.13 16.71
C GLY A 127 -28.98 1.56 16.17
N GLY A 128 -29.04 1.74 14.86
CA GLY A 128 -28.83 3.04 14.20
C GLY A 128 -27.38 3.39 13.86
N VAL A 129 -26.42 2.50 14.11
CA VAL A 129 -25.02 2.66 13.69
C VAL A 129 -24.84 2.04 12.30
N ASP A 130 -24.37 2.82 11.35
CA ASP A 130 -24.09 2.35 9.99
C ASP A 130 -22.95 1.32 10.01
N TRP A 131 -23.18 0.17 9.39
CA TRP A 131 -22.24 -0.93 9.23
C TRP A 131 -22.33 -1.54 7.83
N CYS A 132 -21.30 -2.26 7.40
CA CYS A 132 -21.32 -2.99 6.15
C CYS A 132 -20.72 -4.39 6.30
N ALA A 133 -21.20 -5.32 5.47
CA ALA A 133 -20.65 -6.66 5.41
C ALA A 133 -19.26 -6.63 4.75
N THR A 134 -18.24 -7.10 5.45
CA THR A 134 -16.87 -7.23 4.95
C THR A 134 -16.62 -8.58 4.27
N SER A 135 -17.55 -9.53 4.43
CA SER A 135 -17.64 -10.79 3.69
C SER A 135 -19.06 -11.33 3.70
N LYS A 136 -19.45 -12.08 2.66
CA LYS A 136 -20.78 -12.70 2.52
C LYS A 136 -20.68 -14.17 2.16
N ASP A 137 -21.65 -14.98 2.57
CA ASP A 137 -21.83 -16.34 2.05
C ASP A 137 -22.46 -16.33 0.65
N SER A 138 -22.63 -17.51 0.06
CA SER A 138 -23.24 -17.69 -1.26
C SER A 138 -24.73 -17.29 -1.32
N THR A 139 -25.38 -17.09 -0.18
CA THR A 139 -26.76 -16.63 -0.04
C THR A 139 -26.86 -15.13 0.20
N GLY A 140 -25.72 -14.45 0.39
CA GLY A 140 -25.63 -13.02 0.64
C GLY A 140 -25.68 -12.62 2.12
N HIS A 141 -25.67 -13.58 3.06
CA HIS A 141 -25.60 -13.28 4.49
C HIS A 141 -24.19 -12.80 4.87
N ALA A 142 -24.12 -11.78 5.72
CA ALA A 142 -22.86 -11.25 6.23
C ALA A 142 -22.17 -12.29 7.13
N LEU A 143 -20.95 -12.70 6.76
CA LEU A 143 -20.09 -13.57 7.57
C LEU A 143 -19.09 -12.75 8.40
N GLY A 144 -18.82 -11.52 7.97
CA GLY A 144 -18.00 -10.53 8.65
C GLY A 144 -18.57 -9.13 8.45
N TRP A 145 -18.35 -8.24 9.42
CA TRP A 145 -18.90 -6.88 9.40
C TRP A 145 -17.90 -5.86 9.97
N GLY A 146 -18.11 -4.60 9.59
CA GLY A 146 -17.38 -3.46 10.13
C GLY A 146 -18.29 -2.23 10.22
N ASN A 147 -17.98 -1.31 11.12
CA ASN A 147 -18.67 -0.02 11.19
C ASN A 147 -18.25 0.87 10.03
N CYS A 148 -19.21 1.62 9.51
CA CYS A 148 -18.97 2.57 8.44
C CYS A 148 -18.31 3.84 8.96
N ASP A 149 -17.39 4.38 8.16
CA ASP A 149 -16.87 5.72 8.36
C ASP A 149 -17.79 6.78 7.74
N SER A 150 -17.48 8.05 7.96
CA SER A 150 -18.10 9.23 7.34
C SER A 150 -18.23 9.19 5.82
N SER A 151 -17.47 8.32 5.15
CA SER A 151 -17.50 8.07 3.70
C SER A 151 -18.42 6.91 3.27
N SER A 152 -19.20 6.35 4.19
CA SER A 152 -20.07 5.19 3.95
C SER A 152 -19.32 3.93 3.48
N ALA A 153 -18.10 3.74 4.01
CA ALA A 153 -17.28 2.57 3.72
C ALA A 153 -16.77 1.89 5.00
N CYS A 154 -16.66 0.57 4.95
CA CYS A 154 -15.82 -0.26 5.80
C CYS A 154 -14.86 -1.06 4.91
#